data_AF-A0A2T3AWL5-F1
#
_entry.id   AF-A0A2T3AWL5-F1
#
_cell.length_a   1.000
_cell.length_b   1.000
_cell.length_c   1.000
_cell.angle_alpha   90.00
_cell.angle_beta   90.00
_cell.angle_gamma   90.00
#
_symmetry.space_group_name_H-M   'P 1'
#
loop_
_entity.id
_entity.type
_entity.pdbx_description
1 polymer ?
#
loop_
_entity_poly.entity_id
_entity_poly.type
_entity_poly.pdbx_seq_one_letter_code
_entity_poly.pdbx_strand_id
1 'polypeptide(L)' 'MTALYERFFSAELHNFGHMKSSENMACSIPMRELNNGVRIPALALAHLRREGYWEWYTKRLSALEAGCRHLDCAS' A
#
# COMPACT_ATOMS: atom_id res chain seq x y z
N MET A 1 2.09 8.84 -28.69
CA MET A 1 2.66 8.55 -27.36
C MET A 1 1.65 7.96 -26.36
N THR A 2 0.39 7.73 -26.73
CA THR A 2 -0.67 7.27 -25.80
C THR A 2 -0.92 5.76 -25.84
N ALA A 3 -0.76 5.10 -26.98
CA ALA A 3 -1.12 3.68 -27.13
C ALA A 3 -0.16 2.69 -26.45
N LEU A 4 1.09 3.07 -26.20
CA LEU A 4 2.07 2.24 -25.48
C LEU A 4 1.87 2.32 -23.96
N TYR A 5 1.50 3.49 -23.43
CA TYR A 5 1.26 3.69 -22.01
C TYR A 5 0.05 2.90 -21.51
N GLU A 6 -1.06 2.94 -22.27
CA GLU A 6 -2.29 2.17 -22.00
C GLU A 6 -2.05 0.65 -22.00
N ARG A 7 -1.17 0.15 -22.88
CA ARG A 7 -0.84 -1.29 -22.97
C ARG A 7 0.06 -1.75 -21.83
N PHE A 8 1.01 -0.92 -21.37
CA PHE A 8 1.82 -1.22 -20.18
C PHE A 8 0.94 -1.22 -18.92
N PHE A 9 0.09 -0.21 -18.75
CA PHE A 9 -0.79 -0.10 -17.58
C PHE A 9 -1.82 -1.24 -17.53
N SER A 10 -2.38 -1.64 -18.69
CA SER A 10 -3.31 -2.78 -18.77
C SER A 10 -2.62 -4.13 -18.56
N ALA A 11 -1.39 -4.32 -19.06
CA ALA A 11 -0.65 -5.58 -18.87
C ALA A 11 -0.17 -5.76 -17.42
N GLU A 12 0.22 -4.68 -16.75
CA GLU A 12 0.53 -4.70 -15.32
C GLU A 12 -0.73 -5.02 -14.50
N LEU A 13 -1.85 -4.34 -14.76
CA LEU A 13 -3.14 -4.59 -14.08
C LEU A 13 -3.66 -6.03 -14.27
N HIS A 14 -3.44 -6.65 -15.44
CA HIS A 14 -3.88 -8.03 -15.69
C HIS A 14 -3.02 -9.07 -14.94
N ASN A 15 -1.74 -8.77 -14.67
CA ASN A 15 -0.88 -9.60 -13.83
C ASN A 15 -1.15 -9.42 -12.33
N PHE A 16 -1.75 -8.30 -11.91
CA PHE A 16 -2.17 -8.07 -10.52
C PHE A 16 -3.49 -8.78 -10.15
N GLY A 17 -4.26 -9.27 -11.12
CA GLY A 17 -5.52 -9.99 -10.90
C GLY A 17 -5.40 -11.36 -10.21
N HIS A 18 -4.17 -11.83 -9.99
CA HIS A 18 -3.86 -13.11 -9.33
C HIS A 18 -2.94 -12.96 -8.10
N MET A 19 -2.78 -11.75 -7.54
CA MET A 19 -2.19 -11.61 -6.22
C MET A 19 -3.20 -12.09 -5.17
N LYS A 20 -3.13 -13.39 -4.85
CA LYS A 20 -3.68 -13.88 -3.59
C LYS A 20 -3.02 -13.07 -2.49
N SER A 21 -3.79 -12.25 -1.77
CA SER A 21 -3.35 -11.76 -0.47
C SER A 21 -2.90 -12.98 0.30
N SER A 22 -1.60 -13.12 0.56
CA SER A 22 -1.12 -14.29 1.28
C SER A 22 -1.81 -14.27 2.64
N GLU A 23 -2.76 -15.19 2.86
CA GLU A 23 -3.48 -15.35 4.12
C GLU A 23 -2.51 -15.58 5.29
N ASN A 24 -1.26 -15.92 4.97
CA ASN A 24 -0.15 -16.18 5.88
C ASN A 24 0.65 -14.93 6.34
N MET A 25 0.42 -13.74 5.78
CA MET A 25 1.12 -12.49 6.18
C MET A 25 0.22 -11.54 6.97
N ALA A 26 -0.91 -12.02 7.49
CA ALA A 26 -1.65 -11.35 8.55
C ALA A 26 -0.82 -11.43 9.86
N CYS A 27 0.37 -10.83 9.88
CA CYS A 27 1.01 -10.44 11.11
C CYS A 27 -0.05 -9.66 11.88
N SER A 28 -0.35 -10.09 13.11
CA SER A 28 -1.32 -9.42 13.97
C SER A 28 -0.73 -8.06 14.35
N ILE A 29 -0.84 -7.09 13.44
CA ILE A 29 -0.41 -5.71 13.68
C ILE A 29 -1.27 -5.24 14.87
N PRO A 30 -0.66 -4.86 16.00
CA PRO A 30 -1.41 -4.40 17.15
C PRO A 30 -2.32 -3.24 16.77
N MET A 31 -3.53 -3.23 17.28
CA MET A 31 -4.49 -2.14 17.07
C MET A 31 -4.49 -1.23 18.29
N ARG A 32 -4.48 0.09 18.08
CA ARG A 32 -4.67 1.10 19.13
C ARG A 32 -6.07 1.68 19.03
N GLU A 33 -6.77 1.76 20.15
CA GLU A 33 -8.05 2.47 20.25
C GLU A 33 -7.78 3.95 20.54
N LEU A 34 -8.47 4.82 19.81
CA LEU A 34 -8.44 6.26 20.00
C LEU A 34 -9.53 6.67 21.01
N ASN A 35 -9.45 7.90 21.52
CA ASN A 35 -10.42 8.44 22.48
C ASN A 35 -11.87 8.55 21.95
N ASN A 36 -12.05 8.38 20.64
CA ASN A 36 -13.34 8.35 19.95
C ASN A 36 -13.83 6.93 19.62
N GLY A 37 -13.17 5.89 20.16
CA GLY A 37 -13.51 4.48 19.94
C GLY A 37 -13.04 3.91 18.59
N VAL A 38 -12.40 4.71 17.73
CA VAL A 38 -11.84 4.22 16.46
C VAL A 38 -10.58 3.40 16.73
N ARG A 39 -10.47 2.23 16.10
CA ARG A 39 -9.28 1.37 16.19
C ARG A 39 -8.42 1.54 14.94
N ILE A 40 -7.13 1.86 15.14
CA ILE A 40 -6.15 2.03 14.05
C ILE A 40 -4.98 1.05 14.23
N PRO A 41 -4.32 0.61 13.14
CA PRO A 41 -3.07 -0.15 13.27
C PRO A 41 -1.99 0.70 13.93
N ALA A 42 -1.29 0.13 14.92
CA ALA A 42 -0.23 0.81 15.67
C ALA A 42 1.03 1.07 14.83
N LEU A 43 1.16 0.39 13.69
CA LEU A 43 2.25 0.58 12.72
C LEU A 43 1.70 1.18 11.43
N ALA A 44 2.35 2.23 10.93
CA ALA A 44 2.00 2.91 9.68
C ALA A 44 3.21 3.04 8.75
N LEU A 45 2.98 3.03 7.44
CA LEU A 45 3.95 3.49 6.44
C LEU A 45 3.75 4.99 6.22
N ALA A 46 4.76 5.79 6.55
CA ALA A 46 4.75 7.23 6.32
C ALA A 46 5.27 7.58 4.93
N HIS A 47 4.56 8.47 4.22
CA HIS A 47 5.04 9.12 3.02
C HIS A 47 5.78 10.41 3.37
N LEU A 48 7.05 10.49 2.99
CA LEU A 48 7.82 11.72 3.10
C LEU A 48 7.73 12.49 1.78
N ARG A 49 7.29 13.76 1.83
CA ARG A 49 7.09 14.63 0.64
C ARG A 49 8.31 14.77 -0.29
N ARG A 50 9.51 14.43 0.19
CA ARG A 50 10.75 14.46 -0.61
C ARG A 50 10.92 13.24 -1.51
N GLU A 51 10.12 12.20 -1.34
CA GLU A 51 10.16 11.00 -2.16
C GLU A 51 9.54 11.27 -3.54
N GLY A 52 10.18 10.75 -4.59
CA GLY A 52 9.58 10.74 -5.92
C GLY A 52 8.38 9.80 -5.99
N TYR A 53 7.46 10.06 -6.93
CA TYR A 53 6.25 9.25 -7.11
C TYR A 53 6.52 7.73 -7.19
N TRP A 54 7.55 7.33 -7.94
CA TRP A 54 7.87 5.91 -8.15
C TRP A 54 8.43 5.23 -6.89
N GLU A 55 9.22 5.97 -6.11
CA GLU A 55 9.76 5.49 -4.84
C GLU A 55 8.63 5.29 -3.82
N TRP A 56 7.70 6.24 -3.74
CA TRP A 56 6.51 6.10 -2.90
C TRP A 56 5.62 4.94 -3.36
N TYR A 57 5.38 4.82 -4.66
CA TYR A 57 4.52 3.78 -5.23
C TYR A 57 5.02 2.38 -4.90
N THR A 58 6.32 2.12 -5.10
CA THR A 58 6.93 0.81 -4.82
C THR A 58 6.94 0.49 -3.32
N LYS A 59 7.32 1.45 -2.45
CA LYS A 59 7.25 1.29 -0.99
C LYS A 59 5.83 0.96 -0.52
N ARG A 60 4.82 1.65 -1.07
CA ARG A 60 3.42 1.41 -0.75
C ARG A 60 2.98 0.00 -1.14
N LEU A 61 3.33 -0.47 -2.34
CA LEU A 61 2.99 -1.82 -2.79
C LEU A 61 3.59 -2.89 -1.89
N SER A 62 4.91 -2.80 -1.62
CA SER A 62 5.58 -3.77 -0.75
C SER A 62 5.04 -3.76 0.68
N ALA A 63 4.64 -2.60 1.21
CA ALA A 63 4.03 -2.52 2.53
C ALA A 63 2.64 -3.20 2.58
N LEU A 64 1.83 -3.03 1.52
CA LEU A 64 0.53 -3.68 1.42
C LEU A 64 0.66 -5.21 1.34
N GLU A 65 1.63 -5.69 0.57
CA GLU A 65 2.00 -7.10 0.46
C GLU A 65 2.47 -7.68 1.81
N ALA A 66 3.22 -6.90 2.58
CA ALA A 66 3.67 -7.25 3.93
C ALA A 66 2.56 -7.18 5.01
N GLY A 67 1.32 -6.84 4.63
CA GLY A 67 0.19 -6.79 5.55
C GLY A 67 -0.05 -5.44 6.22
N CYS A 68 0.68 -4.38 5.85
CA CYS A 68 0.42 -3.03 6.36
C CYS A 68 -0.98 -2.55 5.94
N ARG A 69 -1.70 -1.91 6.85
CA ARG A 69 -3.07 -1.39 6.63
C ARG A 69 -3.24 0.07 7.05
N HIS A 70 -2.14 0.76 7.37
CA HIS A 70 -2.13 2.17 7.77
C HIS A 70 -1.08 2.90 6.95
N LEU A 71 -1.52 3.83 6.12
CA LEU A 71 -0.67 4.71 5.32
C LEU A 71 -0.85 6.14 5.86
N ASP A 72 0.25 6.77 6.22
CA ASP A 72 0.27 8.15 6.73
C ASP A 72 0.86 9.07 5.64
N CYS A 73 0.15 10.14 5.29
CA CYS A 73 0.57 11.09 4.28
C CYS A 73 0.16 12.53 4.64
N ALA A 74 0.95 13.48 4.15
CA ALA A 74 0.68 14.91 4.29
C ALA A 74 0.82 15.61 2.93
N SER A 75 -0.04 16.61 2.70
CA SER A 75 -0.04 17.48 1.51
C SER A 75 1.09 18.51 1.54
#